data_AF-A0ABD0NNE6-F1
#
_entry.id   AF-A0ABD0NNE6-F1
#
_cell.length_a   1.000
_cell.length_b   1.000
_cell.length_c   1.000
_cell.angle_alpha   90.00
_cell.angle_beta   90.00
_cell.angle_gamma   90.00
#
_symmetry.space_group_name_H-M   'P 1'
#
loop_
_entity.id
_entity.type
_entity.pdbx_description
1 polymer ?
#
loop_
_entity_poly.entity_id
_entity_poly.type
_entity_poly.pdbx_seq_one_letter_code
_entity_poly.pdbx_strand_id
1 'polypeptide(L)' 'LYVRSSNLDNAFASVTKLHADTLLLNVFRNVVILFRADCSICLYSIERRHD' A
#
# COMPACT_ATOMS: atom_id res chain seq x y z
N LEU A 1 9.25 -5.95 -12.86
CA LEU A 1 10.52 -5.20 -12.78
C LEU A 1 10.32 -3.91 -13.57
N TYR A 2 10.33 -2.77 -12.89
CA TYR A 2 10.09 -1.46 -13.52
C TYR A 2 11.17 -1.15 -14.58
N VAL A 3 10.81 -0.39 -15.62
CA VAL A 3 11.75 0.01 -16.69
C VAL A 3 12.80 0.94 -16.12
N ARG A 4 14.05 0.88 -16.58
CA ARG A 4 15.16 1.72 -16.06
C ARG A 4 14.92 3.24 -16.19
N SER A 5 14.06 3.65 -17.11
CA SER A 5 13.63 5.05 -17.28
C SER A 5 12.49 5.46 -16.32
N SER A 6 11.92 4.52 -15.57
CA SER A 6 10.88 4.84 -14.60
C SER A 6 11.53 5.64 -13.49
N ASN A 7 11.12 6.90 -13.33
CA ASN A 7 11.50 7.68 -12.18
C ASN A 7 10.78 7.09 -10.96
N LEU A 8 11.47 6.19 -10.25
CA LEU A 8 11.01 5.55 -9.03
C LEU A 8 11.41 6.38 -7.80
N ASP A 9 11.64 7.68 -7.97
CA ASP A 9 11.77 8.56 -6.83
C ASP A 9 10.44 8.62 -6.08
N ASN A 10 10.54 8.65 -4.76
CA ASN A 10 9.38 8.73 -3.89
C ASN A 10 8.89 10.18 -3.77
N ALA A 11 9.11 11.03 -4.79
CA ALA A 11 8.81 12.46 -4.74
C ALA A 11 7.32 12.74 -4.45
N PHE A 12 6.44 11.82 -4.84
CA PHE A 12 5.00 11.86 -4.60
C PHE A 12 4.52 10.84 -3.56
N ALA A 13 5.43 10.10 -2.91
CA ALA A 13 5.05 9.14 -1.89
C ALA A 13 4.68 9.88 -0.60
N SER A 14 3.53 9.55 -0.02
CA SER A 14 3.12 10.04 1.28
C SER A 14 3.36 8.96 2.34
N VAL A 15 3.95 9.36 3.47
CA VAL A 15 4.10 8.50 4.64
C VAL A 15 3.11 8.96 5.70
N THR A 16 2.18 8.09 6.05
CA THR A 16 1.24 8.33 7.16
C THR A 16 1.45 7.25 8.20
N LYS A 17 1.60 7.64 9.47
CA LYS A 17 1.64 6.68 10.58
C LYS A 17 0.24 6.07 10.76
N LEU A 18 0.18 4.75 10.76
CA LEU A 18 -1.04 4.02 11.09
C LEU A 18 -1.23 3.99 12.61
N HIS A 19 -2.48 3.95 13.04
CA HIS A 19 -2.85 3.94 14.47
C HIS A 19 -2.52 2.62 15.18
N ALA A 20 -2.04 1.62 14.45
CA ALA A 20 -1.65 0.32 14.98
C ALA A 20 -0.40 -0.16 14.26
N ASP A 21 0.38 -1.01 14.92
CA ASP A 21 1.48 -1.72 14.29
C ASP A 21 0.91 -2.66 13.22
N THR A 22 1.31 -2.44 11.98
CA THR A 22 0.79 -3.16 10.81
C THR A 22 1.92 -3.68 9.95
N LEU A 23 1.78 -4.91 9.46
CA LEU A 23 2.63 -5.53 8.46
C LEU A 23 1.86 -5.61 7.13
N LEU A 24 2.44 -5.05 6.07
CA LEU A 24 1.95 -5.28 4.71
C LEU A 24 2.30 -6.71 4.29
N LEU A 25 1.28 -7.54 4.08
CA LEU A 25 1.49 -8.92 3.62
C LEU A 25 1.61 -9.00 2.10
N ASN A 26 0.70 -8.34 1.38
CA ASN A 26 0.66 -8.40 -0.06
C ASN A 26 -0.11 -7.22 -0.67
N VAL A 27 0.26 -6.85 -1.89
CA VAL A 27 -0.54 -6.01 -2.78
C VAL A 27 -0.78 -6.81 -4.05
N PHE A 28 -2.04 -7.21 -4.26
CA PHE A 28 -2.44 -7.98 -5.44
C PHE A 28 -3.50 -7.23 -6.24
N ARG A 29 -3.16 -6.86 -7.48
CA ARG A 29 -4.00 -6.01 -8.34
C ARG A 29 -4.36 -4.70 -7.64
N ASN A 30 -5.62 -4.51 -7.29
CA ASN A 30 -6.16 -3.37 -6.58
C ASN A 30 -6.51 -3.70 -5.13
N VAL A 31 -5.99 -4.79 -4.56
CA VAL A 31 -6.25 -5.18 -3.17
C VAL A 31 -4.97 -5.08 -2.35
N VAL A 32 -5.06 -4.44 -1.19
CA VAL A 32 -4.00 -4.37 -0.17
C VAL A 32 -4.39 -5.25 1.01
N ILE A 33 -3.48 -6.14 1.41
CA ILE A 33 -3.67 -7.07 2.53
C ILE A 33 -2.72 -6.68 3.66
N LEU A 34 -3.29 -6.32 4.82
CA LEU A 34 -2.53 -5.95 6.02
C LEU A 34 -2.78 -6.96 7.15
N PHE A 35 -1.73 -7.26 7.91
CA PHE A 35 -1.81 -7.92 9.20
C PHE A 35 -1.54 -6.90 10.31
N ARG A 36 -2.44 -6.80 11.29
CA ARG A 36 -2.31 -5.85 12.40
C ARG A 36 -1.89 -6.56 13.69
N ALA A 37 -1.36 -5.81 14.65
CA ALA A 37 -0.95 -6.35 15.96
C ALA A 37 -2.10 -6.91 16.80
N ASP A 38 -3.36 -6.57 16.50
CA ASP A 38 -4.56 -7.21 17.07
C ASP A 38 -4.90 -8.55 16.39
N CYS A 39 -3.99 -9.10 15.59
CA CYS A 39 -4.12 -10.31 14.78
C CYS A 39 -5.21 -10.26 13.70
N SER A 40 -5.83 -9.11 13.47
CA SER A 40 -6.81 -8.96 12.40
C SER A 40 -6.14 -8.84 11.04
N ILE A 41 -6.81 -9.38 10.02
CA ILE A 41 -6.46 -9.20 8.62
C ILE A 41 -7.39 -8.13 8.03
N CYS A 42 -6.81 -7.06 7.50
CA CYS A 42 -7.56 -6.01 6.81
C CYS A 42 -7.35 -6.10 5.30
N LEU A 43 -8.43 -5.94 4.55
CA LEU A 43 -8.45 -5.90 3.09
C LEU A 43 -8.92 -4.52 2.64
N TYR A 44 -8.13 -3.85 1.82
CA TYR A 44 -8.48 -2.55 1.24
C TYR A 44 -8.51 -2.65 -0.28
N SER A 45 -9.47 -1.96 -0.90
CA SER A 45 -9.51 -1.75 -2.35
C SER A 45 -8.80 -0.44 -2.70
N ILE A 46 -7.92 -0.47 -3.68
CA ILE A 46 -7.31 0.69 -4.30
C ILE A 46 -8.22 1.14 -5.45
N GLU A 47 -8.89 2.25 -5.26
CA GLU A 47 -9.71 2.87 -6.30
C GLU A 47 -8.96 4.05 -6.92
N ARG A 48 -8.93 4.11 -8.25
CA ARG A 48 -8.50 5.31 -8.95
C ARG A 48 -9.66 6.29 -8.93
N ARG A 49 -9.44 7.49 -8.39
CA ARG A 49 -10.33 8.61 -8.68
C ARG A 49 -10.18 8.93 -10.16
N HIS A 50 -11.28 8.90 -10.91
CA HIS A 50 -11.33 9.51 -12.23
C HIS A 50 -11.33 11.03 -12.02
N ASP A 51 -10.35 11.70 -12.61
CA ASP A 51 -10.30 13.16 -12.74
C ASP A 51 -11.33 13.64 -13.77
#